data_AF-A0A645JQ78-F1
#
_entry.id   AF-A0A645JQ78-F1
#
_cell.length_a   1.000
_cell.length_b   1.000
_cell.length_c   1.000
_cell.angle_alpha   90.00
_cell.angle_beta   90.00
_cell.angle_gamma   90.00
#
_symmetry.space_group_name_H-M   'P 1'
#
loop_
_entity.id
_entity.type
_entity.pdbx_description
1 polymer ?
#
loop_
_entity_poly.entity_id
_entity_poly.type
_entity_poly.pdbx_seq_one_letter_code
_entity_poly.pdbx_strand_id
1 'polypeptide(L)'
;MATQGLQIGIVLAERWGRDQAMALMSVPAYMVKIFTPMQVQEIKRIAMGLEYNEMGQRFADFDVFFNDKKVGAYTELETHPGLSRNEIGMLYRNEILKNMDSDTRNELLKLEKKLKEKSDLKSKN
;
A
#
# COMPACT_ATOMS: atom_id res chain seq x y z
N MET A 1 15.01 -1.06 2.57
CA MET A 1 14.17 -2.16 2.03
C MET A 1 12.71 -1.76 2.15
N ALA A 2 11.82 -2.21 1.27
CA ALA A 2 10.42 -1.76 1.24
C ALA A 2 9.62 -1.96 2.55
N THR A 3 10.05 -2.86 3.44
CA THR A 3 9.38 -3.15 4.73
C THR A 3 10.07 -2.55 5.96
N GLN A 4 11.20 -1.88 5.76
CA GLN A 4 12.05 -1.41 6.84
C GLN A 4 11.34 -0.29 7.60
N GLY A 5 10.93 -0.58 8.84
CA GLY A 5 10.16 0.32 9.70
C GLY A 5 8.73 -0.16 10.02
N LEU A 6 8.13 -0.99 9.17
CA LEU A 6 6.81 -1.59 9.46
C LEU A 6 6.89 -2.90 10.25
N GLN A 7 8.07 -3.53 10.31
CA GLN A 7 8.30 -4.83 10.98
C GLN A 7 7.33 -5.96 10.56
N ILE A 8 6.79 -5.88 9.34
CA ILE A 8 5.77 -6.83 8.83
C ILE A 8 6.33 -8.19 8.42
N GLY A 9 7.65 -8.37 8.45
CA GLY A 9 8.31 -9.60 8.02
C GLY A 9 9.66 -9.35 7.35
N ILE A 10 10.16 -10.38 6.67
CA ILE A 10 11.44 -10.38 5.96
C ILE A 10 11.18 -10.30 4.46
N VAL A 11 11.87 -9.38 3.77
CA VAL A 11 11.86 -9.32 2.31
C VAL A 11 12.68 -10.48 1.75
N LEU A 12 12.04 -11.34 0.95
CA LEU A 12 12.68 -12.45 0.25
C LEU A 12 13.16 -12.05 -1.16
N ALA A 13 12.42 -11.17 -1.82
CA ALA A 13 12.76 -10.69 -3.16
C ALA A 13 12.11 -9.34 -3.46
N GLU A 14 12.81 -8.52 -4.24
CA GLU A 14 12.33 -7.26 -4.80
C GLU A 14 12.64 -7.26 -6.30
N ARG A 15 11.65 -6.93 -7.14
CA ARG A 15 11.87 -6.84 -8.59
C ARG A 15 10.90 -5.88 -9.26
N TRP A 16 11.37 -5.25 -10.33
CA TRP A 16 10.47 -4.69 -11.34
C TRP A 16 9.93 -5.81 -12.21
N GLY A 17 8.64 -5.74 -12.52
CA GLY A 17 8.05 -6.55 -13.55
C GLY A 17 6.91 -5.80 -14.21
N ARG A 18 5.98 -6.58 -14.76
CA ARG A 18 4.88 -6.06 -15.55
C ARG A 18 3.58 -6.64 -15.02
N ASP A 19 2.62 -5.75 -14.76
CA ASP A 19 1.25 -6.14 -14.50
C ASP A 19 0.44 -5.99 -15.80
N GLN A 20 -0.45 -6.94 -16.05
CA GLN A 20 -1.33 -6.96 -17.23
C GLN A 20 -2.68 -6.38 -16.80
N ALA A 21 -2.75 -5.04 -16.75
CA ALA A 21 -3.94 -4.34 -16.29
C ALA A 21 -5.16 -4.62 -17.20
N MET A 22 -4.93 -4.78 -18.50
CA MET A 22 -5.94 -5.18 -19.50
C MET A 22 -5.26 -5.91 -20.67
N ALA A 23 -6.05 -6.51 -21.58
CA ALA A 23 -5.51 -7.05 -22.83
C ALA A 23 -4.69 -5.98 -23.57
N LEU A 24 -3.43 -6.29 -23.90
CA LEU A 24 -2.46 -5.41 -24.55
C LEU A 24 -1.99 -4.18 -23.74
N MET A 25 -2.40 -4.05 -22.47
CA MET A 25 -1.95 -2.97 -21.60
C MET A 25 -1.12 -3.53 -20.45
N SER A 26 0.19 -3.30 -20.55
CA SER A 26 1.14 -3.72 -19.53
C SER A 26 1.78 -2.51 -18.85
N VAL A 27 1.59 -2.41 -17.53
CA VAL A 27 2.14 -1.33 -16.70
C VAL A 27 3.31 -1.84 -15.87
N PRO A 28 4.36 -1.04 -15.64
CA PRO A 28 5.44 -1.42 -14.75
C PRO A 28 4.90 -1.56 -13.33
N ALA A 29 5.16 -2.72 -12.71
CA ALA A 29 4.77 -3.01 -11.35
C ALA A 29 6.01 -3.38 -10.54
N TYR A 30 6.12 -2.78 -9.34
CA TYR A 30 7.15 -3.15 -8.39
C TYR A 30 6.62 -4.25 -7.47
N MET A 31 7.29 -5.40 -7.47
CA MET A 31 6.90 -6.56 -6.69
C MET A 31 7.83 -6.75 -5.51
N VAL A 32 7.25 -6.92 -4.33
CA VAL A 32 7.95 -7.29 -3.11
C VAL A 32 7.39 -8.62 -2.62
N LYS A 33 8.24 -9.63 -2.51
CA LYS A 33 7.90 -10.92 -1.88
C LYS A 33 8.36 -10.90 -0.44
N ILE A 34 7.45 -11.09 0.49
CA ILE A 34 7.73 -11.10 1.92
C ILE A 34 7.44 -12.47 2.54
N PHE A 35 8.22 -12.84 3.54
CA PHE A 35 7.88 -13.90 4.49
C PHE A 35 7.42 -13.23 5.79
N THR A 36 6.23 -13.60 6.26
CA THR A 36 5.60 -12.96 7.42
C THR A 36 4.86 -13.99 8.27
N PRO A 37 4.90 -13.86 9.61
CA PRO A 37 4.02 -14.62 10.51
C PRO A 37 2.59 -14.04 10.58
N MET A 38 2.34 -12.87 10.01
CA MET A 38 1.05 -12.19 10.08
C MET A 38 0.02 -12.88 9.19
N GLN A 39 -1.26 -12.76 9.55
CA GLN A 39 -2.32 -13.22 8.67
C GLN A 39 -2.37 -12.37 7.40
N VAL A 40 -2.72 -13.00 6.28
CA VAL A 40 -2.82 -12.32 4.98
C VAL A 40 -3.73 -11.08 5.01
N GLN A 41 -4.78 -11.09 5.84
CA GLN A 41 -5.69 -9.95 5.96
C GLN A 41 -5.06 -8.77 6.68
N GLU A 42 -4.18 -9.00 7.66
CA GLU A 42 -3.44 -7.91 8.29
C GLU A 42 -2.52 -7.22 7.26
N ILE A 43 -1.85 -8.01 6.40
CA ILE A 43 -1.05 -7.46 5.29
C ILE A 43 -1.94 -6.68 4.31
N LYS A 44 -3.15 -7.16 4.02
CA LYS A 44 -4.09 -6.43 3.14
C LYS A 44 -4.52 -5.10 3.74
N ARG A 45 -4.78 -5.03 5.04
CA ARG A 45 -5.10 -3.78 5.75
C ARG A 45 -3.95 -2.79 5.69
N ILE A 46 -2.72 -3.25 5.95
CA ILE A 46 -1.52 -2.42 5.84
C ILE A 46 -1.38 -1.87 4.42
N ALA A 47 -1.47 -2.75 3.42
CA ALA A 47 -1.41 -2.36 2.01
C ALA A 47 -2.47 -1.29 1.69
N MET A 48 -3.71 -1.48 2.11
CA MET A 48 -4.79 -0.52 1.88
C MET A 48 -4.55 0.83 2.57
N GLY A 49 -4.07 0.85 3.81
CA GLY A 49 -3.80 2.10 4.52
C GLY A 49 -2.66 2.92 3.89
N LEU A 50 -1.68 2.24 3.31
CA LEU A 50 -0.56 2.90 2.61
C LEU A 50 -0.93 3.45 1.23
N GLU A 51 -2.10 3.13 0.67
CA GLU A 51 -2.56 3.69 -0.62
C GLU A 51 -2.91 5.18 -0.55
N TYR A 52 -3.20 5.68 0.66
CA TYR A 52 -3.79 7.02 0.89
C TYR A 52 -2.82 7.95 1.58
N ASN A 53 -2.87 9.24 1.26
CA ASN A 53 -2.12 10.29 1.97
C ASN A 53 -2.97 10.91 3.11
N GLU A 54 -2.39 11.89 3.81
CA GLU A 54 -3.08 12.63 4.90
C GLU A 54 -4.38 13.33 4.48
N MET A 55 -4.52 13.67 3.19
CA MET A 55 -5.72 14.31 2.63
C MET A 55 -6.80 13.30 2.21
N GLY A 56 -6.57 12.00 2.40
CA GLY A 56 -7.47 10.95 1.91
C GLY A 56 -7.42 10.72 0.40
N GLN A 57 -6.40 11.24 -0.27
CA GLN A 57 -6.20 11.01 -1.70
C GLN A 57 -5.42 9.72 -1.89
N ARG A 58 -5.96 8.83 -2.73
CA ARG A 58 -5.30 7.60 -3.15
C ARG A 58 -4.21 7.91 -4.18
N PHE A 59 -2.97 7.51 -3.92
CA PHE A 59 -1.82 7.78 -4.80
C PHE A 59 -1.08 6.52 -5.26
N ALA A 60 -1.41 5.35 -4.70
CA ALA A 60 -0.84 4.06 -5.07
C ALA A 60 -1.91 2.97 -5.09
N ASP A 61 -1.61 1.86 -5.79
CA ASP A 61 -2.40 0.63 -5.75
C ASP A 61 -1.53 -0.48 -5.18
N PHE A 62 -1.94 -1.07 -4.06
CA PHE A 62 -1.23 -2.17 -3.44
C PHE A 62 -2.06 -3.46 -3.52
N ASP A 63 -1.64 -4.31 -4.45
CA ASP A 63 -2.17 -5.65 -4.59
C ASP A 63 -1.42 -6.65 -3.72
N VAL A 64 -2.18 -7.39 -2.94
CA VAL A 64 -1.65 -8.46 -2.09
C VAL A 64 -2.02 -9.79 -2.73
N PHE A 65 -1.01 -10.64 -2.92
CA PHE A 65 -1.16 -12.00 -3.41
C PHE A 65 -0.73 -12.98 -2.33
N PHE A 66 -1.54 -14.02 -2.12
CA PHE A 66 -1.21 -15.13 -1.23
C PHE A 66 -1.52 -16.45 -1.94
N ASN A 67 -0.53 -17.35 -2.00
CA ASN A 67 -0.60 -18.60 -2.77
C ASN A 67 -1.12 -18.37 -4.21
N ASP A 68 -0.49 -17.42 -4.91
CA ASP A 68 -0.82 -17.01 -6.29
C ASP A 68 -2.25 -16.52 -6.53
N LYS A 69 -2.99 -16.22 -5.45
CA LYS A 69 -4.34 -15.64 -5.51
C LYS A 69 -4.33 -14.22 -4.99
N LYS A 70 -4.98 -13.32 -5.74
CA LYS A 70 -5.20 -11.94 -5.32
C LYS A 70 -6.17 -11.91 -4.13
N VAL A 71 -5.77 -11.20 -3.08
CA VAL A 71 -6.61 -10.94 -1.91
C VAL A 71 -7.51 -9.75 -2.24
N GLY A 72 -8.80 -10.04 -2.41
CA GLY A 72 -9.80 -9.04 -2.77
C GLY A 72 -10.00 -8.00 -1.67
N ALA A 73 -10.34 -6.77 -2.04
CA ALA A 73 -10.73 -5.73 -1.07
C ALA A 73 -12.12 -5.95 -0.47
N TYR A 74 -12.92 -6.87 -1.04
CA TYR A 74 -14.28 -7.17 -0.60
C TYR A 74 -14.36 -7.69 0.83
N THR A 75 -13.35 -8.44 1.29
CA THR A 75 -13.30 -8.90 2.69
C THR A 75 -13.27 -7.73 3.67
N GLU A 76 -12.61 -6.61 3.33
CA GLU A 76 -12.56 -5.44 4.20
C GLU A 76 -13.88 -4.66 4.18
N LEU A 77 -14.56 -4.57 3.03
CA LEU A 77 -15.87 -3.93 2.90
C LEU A 77 -16.96 -4.68 3.70
N GLU A 78 -16.92 -6.01 3.71
CA GLU A 78 -17.84 -6.83 4.51
C GLU A 78 -17.65 -6.63 6.01
N THR A 79 -16.41 -6.43 6.46
CA THR A 79 -16.10 -6.18 7.87
C THR A 79 -16.48 -4.75 8.34
N HIS A 80 -16.70 -3.83 7.40
CA HIS A 80 -17.03 -2.43 7.67
C HIS A 80 -18.29 -1.99 6.91
N PRO A 81 -19.47 -2.55 7.25
CA PRO A 81 -20.70 -2.26 6.53
C PRO A 81 -21.03 -0.76 6.59
N GLY A 82 -21.31 -0.18 5.42
CA GLY A 82 -21.66 1.24 5.27
C GLY A 82 -20.46 2.17 5.08
N LEU A 83 -19.22 1.69 5.19
CA LEU A 83 -18.03 2.49 4.86
C LEU A 83 -17.62 2.28 3.40
N SER A 84 -17.20 3.38 2.76
CA SER A 84 -16.54 3.35 1.46
C SER A 84 -15.11 2.84 1.59
N ARG A 85 -14.54 2.39 0.46
CA ARG A 85 -13.13 1.96 0.41
C ARG A 85 -12.16 3.05 0.87
N ASN A 86 -12.46 4.33 0.58
CA ASN A 86 -11.62 5.45 1.00
C ASN A 86 -11.68 5.67 2.51
N GLU A 87 -12.85 5.55 3.12
CA GLU A 87 -13.01 5.64 4.58
C GLU A 87 -12.27 4.51 5.28
N ILE A 88 -12.37 3.28 4.78
CA ILE A 88 -11.63 2.12 5.29
C ILE A 88 -10.12 2.33 5.14
N GLY A 89 -9.66 2.80 3.97
CA GLY A 89 -8.25 3.09 3.73
C GLY A 89 -7.70 4.14 4.70
N MET A 90 -8.44 5.22 4.95
CA MET A 90 -8.06 6.23 5.93
C MET A 90 -8.08 5.72 7.37
N LEU A 91 -9.03 4.85 7.72
CA LEU A 91 -9.05 4.18 9.02
C LEU A 91 -7.77 3.38 9.24
N TYR A 92 -7.38 2.53 8.28
CA TYR A 92 -6.15 1.74 8.37
C TYR A 92 -4.89 2.58 8.33
N ARG A 93 -4.86 3.65 7.52
CA ARG A 93 -3.74 4.61 7.53
C ARG A 93 -3.51 5.16 8.94
N ASN A 94 -4.57 5.65 9.58
CA ASN A 94 -4.47 6.25 10.91
C ASN A 94 -4.02 5.22 11.95
N GLU A 95 -4.48 3.98 11.86
CA GLU A 95 -4.04 2.88 12.71
C GLU A 95 -2.55 2.55 12.52
N ILE A 96 -2.09 2.43 11.26
CA ILE A 96 -0.68 2.18 10.92
C ILE A 96 0.20 3.29 11.48
N LEU A 97 -0.14 4.55 11.20
CA LEU A 97 0.64 5.70 11.65
C LEU A 97 0.72 5.74 13.18
N LYS A 98 -0.39 5.48 13.89
CA LYS A 98 -0.44 5.47 15.36
C LYS A 98 0.53 4.46 15.97
N ASN A 99 0.66 3.28 15.37
CA ASN A 99 1.50 2.19 15.86
C ASN A 99 2.95 2.24 15.32
N MET A 100 3.23 3.15 14.39
CA MET A 100 4.55 3.36 13.82
C MET A 100 5.40 4.26 14.72
N ASP A 101 6.68 3.92 14.88
CA ASP A 101 7.65 4.76 15.58
C ASP A 101 7.86 6.11 14.86
N SER A 102 8.37 7.10 15.59
CA SER A 102 8.51 8.46 15.08
C SER A 102 9.43 8.56 13.87
N ASP A 103 10.50 7.77 13.82
CA ASP A 103 11.51 7.86 12.77
C ASP A 103 10.98 7.28 11.47
N THR A 104 10.35 6.10 11.53
CA THR A 104 9.67 5.49 10.38
C THR A 104 8.54 6.37 9.88
N ARG A 105 7.73 6.94 10.79
CA ARG A 105 6.64 7.86 10.42
C ARG A 105 7.16 9.09 9.68
N ASN A 106 8.23 9.69 10.19
CA ASN A 106 8.82 10.87 9.56
C ASN A 106 9.39 10.56 8.17
N GLU A 107 10.03 9.40 7.99
CA GLU A 107 10.53 8.99 6.68
C GLU A 107 9.38 8.71 5.70
N LEU A 108 8.30 8.06 6.14
CA LEU A 108 7.10 7.86 5.31
C LEU A 108 6.53 9.20 4.80
N LEU A 109 6.29 10.16 5.70
CA LEU A 109 5.74 11.48 5.34
C LEU A 109 6.67 12.25 4.38
N LYS A 110 7.98 12.12 4.56
CA LYS A 110 8.98 12.70 3.67
C LYS A 110 8.96 12.06 2.27
N LEU A 111 8.74 10.75 2.18
CA LEU A 111 8.57 10.05 0.89
C LEU A 111 7.28 10.48 0.19
N GLU A 112 6.17 10.60 0.92
CA GLU A 112 4.91 11.12 0.39
C GLU A 112 5.05 12.55 -0.15
N LYS A 113 5.75 13.42 0.57
CA LYS A 113 6.04 14.78 0.10
C LYS A 113 6.82 14.78 -1.22
N LYS A 114 7.85 13.93 -1.34
CA LYS A 114 8.62 13.78 -2.59
C LYS A 114 7.77 13.26 -3.75
N LEU A 115 6.80 12.37 -3.46
CA LEU A 115 5.87 11.88 -4.48
C LEU A 115 4.98 13.02 -5.00
N LYS A 116 4.45 13.85 -4.11
CA LYS A 116 3.63 15.02 -4.46
C LYS A 116 4.41 16.04 -5.31
N GLU A 117 5.64 16.35 -4.92
CA GLU A 117 6.50 17.26 -5.70
C GLU A 117 6.75 16.74 -7.13
N LYS A 118 6.97 15.43 -7.28
CA LYS A 118 7.16 14.80 -8.60
C LYS A 118 5.87 14.77 -9.43
N SER A 119 4.70 14.55 -8.82
CA SER A 119 3.43 14.59 -9.55
C SER A 119 3.11 16.01 -10.04
N ASP A 120 3.37 17.01 -9.21
CA ASP A 120 3.13 18.42 -9.56
C ASP A 120 4.05 18.88 -10.71
N LEU A 121 5.30 18.42 -10.73
CA LEU A 121 6.24 18.65 -11.83
C LEU A 121 5.78 18.02 -13.14
N LYS A 122 5.21 16.81 -13.09
CA LYS A 122 4.65 16.14 -14.28
C LYS A 122 3.39 16.83 -14.81
N SER A 123 2.59 17.47 -13.94
CA SER A 123 1.35 18.15 -14.33
C SER A 123 1.61 19.51 -15.02
N LYS A 124 2.80 20.09 -14.82
CA LYS A 124 3.20 21.39 -15.41
C LYS A 124 3.91 21.28 -16.76
N ASN A 125 4.28 20.07 -17.18
CA ASN A 125 4.95 19.77 -18.46
C ASN A 125 3.98 19.05 -19.40
#